data_AF-A0A0A7PQT9-F1
#
_entry.id   AF-A0A0A7PQT9-F1
#
_cell.length_a   1.000
_cell.length_b   1.000
_cell.length_c   1.000
_cell.angle_alpha   90.00
_cell.angle_beta   90.00
_cell.angle_gamma   90.00
#
_symmetry.space_group_name_H-M   'P 1'
#
loop_
_entity.id
_entity.type
_entity.pdbx_description
1 polymer ?
#
loop_
_entity_poly.entity_id
_entity_poly.type
_entity_poly.pdbx_seq_one_letter_code
_entity_poly.pdbx_strand_id
1 'polypeptide(L)'
;MEFHRRSVALSPSAWLALNELAKSEGITKSELVRRIVNSFLADRDRPQFNPQRMAIICEYVQLVADEWVRTNAPDRRDEFLAMVDARMDRHHDR
;
A
#
# COMPACT_ATOMS: atom_id res chain seq x y z
N MET A 1 -22.51 -11.06 -19.30
CA MET A 1 -21.84 -9.75 -19.15
C MET A 1 -21.99 -9.00 -20.46
N GLU A 2 -22.52 -7.79 -20.42
CA GLU A 2 -22.64 -6.92 -21.58
C GLU A 2 -21.35 -6.10 -21.74
N PHE A 3 -20.82 -6.00 -22.97
CA PHE A 3 -19.61 -5.23 -23.25
C PHE A 3 -19.93 -4.03 -24.14
N HIS A 4 -19.49 -2.84 -23.74
CA HIS A 4 -19.59 -1.63 -24.56
C HIS A 4 -18.28 -1.37 -25.29
N ARG A 5 -18.34 -1.25 -26.63
CA ARG A 5 -17.18 -0.87 -27.44
C ARG A 5 -16.94 0.64 -27.31
N ARG A 6 -15.71 1.01 -26.99
CA ARG A 6 -15.24 2.40 -26.91
C ARG A 6 -13.85 2.51 -27.54
N SER A 7 -13.59 3.62 -28.20
CA SER A 7 -12.28 3.94 -28.77
C SER A 7 -11.57 4.92 -27.84
N VAL A 8 -10.30 4.65 -27.55
CA VAL A 8 -9.44 5.52 -26.74
C VAL A 8 -8.12 5.74 -27.47
N ALA A 9 -7.62 6.96 -27.41
CA ALA A 9 -6.29 7.30 -27.93
C ALA A 9 -5.26 7.12 -26.82
N LEU A 10 -4.17 6.41 -27.12
CA LEU A 10 -3.03 6.24 -26.22
C LEU A 10 -1.80 6.89 -26.84
N SER A 11 -0.86 7.32 -26.01
CA SER A 11 0.46 7.72 -26.50
C SER A 11 1.16 6.51 -27.15
N PRO A 12 2.09 6.74 -28.11
CA PRO A 12 2.83 5.66 -28.75
C PRO A 12 3.56 4.75 -27.74
N SER A 13 4.16 5.35 -26.70
CA SER A 13 4.86 4.61 -25.64
C SER A 13 3.92 3.74 -24.81
N ALA A 14 2.74 4.26 -24.44
CA ALA A 14 1.73 3.50 -23.71
C ALA A 14 1.17 2.35 -24.56
N TRP A 15 0.94 2.58 -25.85
CA TRP A 15 0.49 1.54 -26.77
C TRP A 15 1.50 0.39 -26.89
N LEU A 16 2.80 0.71 -27.02
CA LEU A 16 3.86 -0.29 -27.08
C LEU A 16 3.94 -1.09 -25.77
N ALA A 17 3.96 -0.42 -24.62
CA ALA A 17 4.00 -1.09 -23.31
C ALA A 17 2.80 -2.03 -23.11
N LEU A 18 1.60 -1.58 -23.47
CA LEU A 18 0.38 -2.37 -23.36
C LEU A 18 0.39 -3.57 -24.32
N ASN A 19 0.95 -3.41 -25.51
CA ASN A 19 1.07 -4.50 -26.47
C ASN A 19 2.04 -5.59 -25.99
N GLU A 20 3.18 -5.21 -25.41
CA GLU A 20 4.15 -6.16 -24.87
C GLU A 20 3.60 -6.88 -23.64
N LEU A 21 2.92 -6.15 -22.73
CA LEU A 21 2.32 -6.75 -21.55
C LEU A 21 1.19 -7.73 -21.90
N ALA A 22 0.34 -7.37 -22.87
CA ALA A 22 -0.73 -8.25 -23.33
C ALA A 22 -0.18 -9.55 -23.94
N LYS A 23 0.93 -9.45 -24.71
CA LYS A 23 1.63 -10.63 -25.24
C LYS A 23 2.23 -11.49 -24.14
N SER A 24 2.93 -10.89 -23.18
CA SER A 24 3.58 -11.65 -22.09
C SER A 24 2.56 -12.40 -21.22
N GLU A 25 1.37 -11.84 -21.05
CA GLU A 25 0.28 -12.46 -20.30
C GLU A 25 -0.60 -13.40 -21.15
N GLY A 26 -0.39 -13.47 -22.47
CA GLY A 26 -1.21 -14.28 -23.37
C GLY A 26 -2.68 -13.84 -23.46
N ILE A 27 -2.96 -12.55 -23.22
CA ILE A 27 -4.33 -12.01 -23.22
C ILE A 27 -4.52 -10.93 -24.29
N THR A 28 -5.77 -10.60 -24.58
CA THR A 28 -6.08 -9.49 -25.48
C THR A 28 -5.81 -8.15 -24.81
N LYS A 29 -5.45 -7.13 -25.61
CA LYS A 29 -5.30 -5.75 -25.14
C LYS A 29 -6.56 -5.23 -24.44
N SER A 30 -7.74 -5.56 -24.96
CA SER A 30 -9.02 -5.18 -24.34
C SER A 30 -9.22 -5.84 -22.99
N GLU A 31 -8.78 -7.08 -22.81
CA GLU A 31 -8.83 -7.76 -21.51
C GLU A 31 -7.88 -7.12 -20.51
N LEU A 32 -6.64 -6.84 -20.93
CA LEU A 32 -5.67 -6.14 -20.10
C LEU A 32 -6.20 -4.76 -19.65
N VAL A 33 -6.76 -3.97 -20.56
CA VAL A 33 -7.37 -2.67 -20.23
C VAL A 33 -8.51 -2.83 -19.23
N ARG A 34 -9.38 -3.83 -19.39
CA ARG A 34 -10.47 -4.09 -18.42
C ARG A 34 -9.92 -4.40 -17.03
N ARG A 35 -8.88 -5.23 -16.93
CA ARG A 35 -8.23 -5.55 -15.64
C ARG A 35 -7.66 -4.30 -14.99
N ILE A 36 -6.90 -3.50 -15.74
CA ILE A 36 -6.30 -2.26 -15.23
C ILE A 36 -7.38 -1.29 -14.74
N VAL A 37 -8.43 -1.07 -15.54
CA VAL A 37 -9.54 -0.17 -15.16
C VAL A 37 -10.28 -0.68 -13.94
N ASN A 38 -10.57 -1.98 -13.86
CA ASN A 38 -11.22 -2.57 -12.70
C ASN A 38 -10.36 -2.45 -11.43
N SER A 39 -9.06 -2.72 -11.52
CA SER A 39 -8.12 -2.54 -10.40
C SER A 39 -8.05 -1.08 -9.97
N PHE A 40 -7.94 -0.15 -10.92
CA PHE A 40 -7.93 1.28 -10.63
C PHE A 40 -9.20 1.74 -9.92
N LEU A 41 -10.37 1.30 -10.38
CA LEU A 41 -11.65 1.64 -9.74
C LEU A 41 -11.78 1.00 -8.34
N ALA A 42 -11.35 -0.25 -8.19
CA ALA A 42 -11.35 -0.94 -6.90
C ALA A 42 -10.40 -0.27 -5.89
N ASP A 43 -9.22 0.17 -6.34
CA ASP A 43 -8.25 0.88 -5.50
C ASP A 43 -8.69 2.32 -5.21
N ARG A 44 -9.44 2.97 -6.11
CA ARG A 44 -10.00 4.30 -5.87
C ARG A 44 -10.97 4.30 -4.68
N ASP A 45 -11.71 3.21 -4.51
CA ASP A 45 -12.69 3.05 -3.43
C ASP A 45 -12.04 2.54 -2.12
N ARG A 46 -10.75 2.13 -2.16
CA ARG A 46 -10.00 1.86 -0.94
C ARG A 46 -9.66 3.17 -0.23
N PRO A 47 -9.67 3.21 1.11
CA PRO A 47 -9.14 4.36 1.84
C PRO A 47 -7.69 4.55 1.40
N GLN A 48 -7.40 5.63 0.69
CA GLN A 48 -6.03 5.97 0.35
C GLN A 48 -5.21 6.11 1.63
N PHE A 49 -3.90 5.92 1.52
CA PHE A 49 -2.98 6.12 2.63
C PHE A 49 -3.26 7.49 3.28
N ASN A 50 -3.64 7.46 4.55
CA ASN A 50 -3.91 8.64 5.34
C ASN A 50 -2.85 8.71 6.43
N PRO A 51 -1.88 9.64 6.33
CA PRO A 51 -0.78 9.76 7.29
C PRO A 51 -1.27 9.91 8.73
N GLN A 52 -2.35 10.66 8.94
CA GLN A 52 -2.93 10.89 10.27
C GLN A 52 -3.53 9.60 10.84
N ARG A 53 -4.24 8.83 10.02
CA ARG A 53 -4.79 7.52 10.44
C ARG A 53 -3.66 6.55 10.79
N MET A 54 -2.58 6.55 10.03
CA MET A 54 -1.42 5.71 10.32
C MET A 54 -0.74 6.11 11.63
N ALA A 55 -0.57 7.42 11.89
CA ALA A 55 -0.04 7.92 13.15
C ALA A 55 -0.89 7.45 14.35
N ILE A 56 -2.22 7.60 14.27
CA ILE A 56 -3.14 7.12 15.32
C ILE A 56 -3.00 5.61 15.54
N ILE A 57 -2.91 4.81 14.48
CA ILE A 57 -2.71 3.36 14.60
C ILE A 57 -1.38 3.05 15.30
N CYS A 58 -0.30 3.74 14.92
CA CYS A 58 1.00 3.57 15.54
C CYS A 58 0.97 3.90 17.04
N GLU A 59 0.31 4.99 17.43
CA GLU A 59 0.13 5.37 18.85
C GLU A 59 -0.58 4.26 19.64
N TYR A 60 -1.68 3.71 19.11
CA TYR A 60 -2.37 2.60 19.77
C TYR A 60 -1.52 1.34 19.87
N VAL A 61 -0.76 1.01 18.81
CA VAL A 61 0.14 -0.15 18.82
C VAL A 61 1.25 0.02 19.86
N GLN A 62 1.82 1.22 19.99
CA GLN A 62 2.83 1.53 21.01
C GLN A 62 2.28 1.38 22.42
N LEU A 63 1.06 1.86 22.69
CA LEU A 63 0.39 1.69 23.98
C LEU A 63 0.17 0.21 24.33
N VAL A 64 -0.31 -0.57 23.36
CA VAL A 64 -0.53 -2.02 23.56
C VAL A 64 0.80 -2.75 23.79
N ALA A 65 1.86 -2.37 23.06
CA ALA A 65 3.16 -2.98 23.21
C ALA A 65 3.79 -2.68 24.59
N ASP A 66 3.72 -1.43 25.06
CA ASP A 66 4.22 -1.07 26.40
C ASP A 66 3.48 -1.84 27.49
N GLU A 67 2.15 -1.91 27.40
CA GLU A 67 1.32 -2.65 28.36
C GLU A 67 1.64 -4.16 28.36
N TRP A 68 1.87 -4.73 27.17
CA TRP A 68 2.27 -6.12 27.04
C TRP A 68 3.64 -6.37 27.66
N VAL A 69 4.63 -5.51 27.43
CA VAL A 69 5.98 -5.62 28.02
C VAL A 69 5.91 -5.47 29.53
N ARG A 70 5.16 -4.48 30.03
CA ARG A 70 4.94 -4.26 31.47
C ARG A 70 4.34 -5.48 32.17
N THR A 71 3.47 -6.22 31.48
CA THR A 71 2.79 -7.41 32.03
C THR A 71 3.64 -8.67 31.93
N ASN A 72 4.34 -8.88 30.82
CA ASN A 72 4.97 -10.17 30.48
C ASN A 72 6.49 -10.19 30.62
N ALA A 73 7.14 -9.02 30.59
CA ALA A 73 8.60 -8.88 30.67
C ALA A 73 9.00 -7.53 31.31
N PRO A 74 8.56 -7.25 32.55
CA PRO A 74 8.75 -5.95 33.19
C PRO A 74 10.22 -5.54 33.29
N ASP A 75 11.12 -6.50 33.55
CA ASP A 75 12.57 -6.27 33.67
C ASP A 75 13.21 -5.78 32.36
N ARG A 76 12.53 -5.95 31.23
CA ARG A 76 13.03 -5.57 29.90
C ARG A 76 12.40 -4.29 29.37
N ARG A 77 11.55 -3.63 30.16
CA ARG A 77 10.82 -2.43 29.72
C ARG A 77 11.76 -1.29 29.33
N ASP A 78 12.79 -1.03 30.12
CA ASP A 78 13.73 0.06 29.85
C ASP A 78 14.58 -0.22 28.59
N GLU A 79 14.98 -1.47 28.37
CA GLU A 79 15.65 -1.92 27.13
C GLU A 79 14.73 -1.72 25.91
N PHE A 80 13.45 -2.06 26.05
CA PHE A 80 12.45 -1.88 25.00
C PHE A 80 12.24 -0.40 24.65
N LEU A 81 12.05 0.46 25.65
CA LEU A 81 11.87 1.90 25.43
C LEU A 81 13.09 2.54 24.76
N ALA A 82 14.30 2.22 25.24
CA ALA A 82 15.54 2.71 24.64
C ALA A 82 15.70 2.28 23.17
N MET A 83 15.24 1.07 22.81
CA MET A 83 15.26 0.60 21.42
C MET A 83 14.23 1.32 20.55
N VAL A 84 13.05 1.63 21.10
CA VAL A 84 12.00 2.40 20.41
C VAL A 84 12.52 3.80 20.12
N ASP A 85 13.07 4.50 21.11
CA ASP A 85 13.62 5.85 20.96
C ASP A 85 14.73 5.88 19.87
N ALA A 86 15.70 4.96 19.95
CA ALA A 86 16.78 4.87 18.97
C ALA A 86 16.30 4.54 17.54
N ARG A 87 15.10 3.97 17.37
CA ARG A 87 14.48 3.76 16.05
C ARG A 87 13.72 4.98 15.58
N MET A 88 13.05 5.69 16.48
CA MET A 88 12.34 6.93 16.17
C MET A 88 13.31 8.00 15.67
N ASP A 89 14.44 8.22 16.37
CA ASP A 89 15.46 9.20 15.96
C ASP A 89 15.99 8.91 14.55
N ARG A 90 16.29 7.65 14.24
CA ARG A 90 16.79 7.22 12.92
C ARG A 90 15.81 7.45 11.77
N HIS A 91 14.51 7.50 12.05
CA HIS A 91 13.47 7.58 11.02
C HIS A 91 12.79 8.96 10.95
N HIS A 92 12.96 9.82 11.95
CA HIS A 92 12.31 11.13 12.03
C HIS A 92 13.27 12.34 12.00
N ASP A 93 14.60 12.17 12.15
CA ASP A 93 15.59 13.25 12.01
C ASP A 93 15.99 13.54 10.54
N ARG A 94 15.00 13.82 9.66
CA ARG A 94 15.27 14.26 8.29
C ARG A 94 14.41 15.43 7.85
#